data_AF-A0A0J7NBG2-F1
#
_entry.id   AF-A0A0J7NBG2-F1
#
_cell.length_a   1.000
_cell.length_b   1.000
_cell.length_c   1.000
_cell.angle_alpha   90.00
_cell.angle_beta   90.00
_cell.angle_gamma   90.00
#
_symmetry.space_group_name_H-M   'P 1'
#
loop_
_entity.id
_entity.type
_entity.pdbx_description
1 polymer ?
#
loop_
_entity_poly.entity_id
_entity_poly.type
_entity_poly.pdbx_seq_one_letter_code
_entity_poly.pdbx_strand_id
1 'polypeptide(L)'
;MMAEDWMAPKVDAERDVMVKRARTARLIVICGYVLMTFSFTGVIVLPCFDLPFRRLTNLTDRDRPLPLQTYYFYDTDKSPQFELTFLIQAATIFFAAITYTSVDAFLGLAILHICGQLENFRRRLSSLASRKDFDCALRNSVIAHLRLIRFPQILITIV
;
A
#
# COMPACT_ATOMS: atom_id res chain seq x y z
N MET A 1 17.80 -0.72 7.45
CA MET A 1 16.79 -1.49 8.21
C MET A 1 16.37 -2.78 7.50
N MET A 2 15.40 -2.79 6.56
CA MET A 2 14.94 -4.04 5.93
C MET A 2 16.04 -4.76 5.12
N ALA A 3 16.83 -4.03 4.34
CA ALA A 3 17.92 -4.63 3.56
C ALA A 3 18.99 -5.28 4.48
N GLU A 4 19.35 -4.60 5.56
CA GLU A 4 20.28 -5.13 6.58
C GLU A 4 19.71 -6.38 7.25
N ASP A 5 18.41 -6.34 7.60
CA ASP A 5 17.71 -7.50 8.14
C ASP A 5 17.75 -8.66 7.15
N TRP A 6 17.68 -8.45 5.83
CA TRP A 6 17.79 -9.51 4.84
C TRP A 6 19.21 -10.07 4.71
N MET A 7 20.24 -9.22 4.81
CA MET A 7 21.66 -9.61 4.69
C MET A 7 22.23 -10.30 5.92
N ALA A 8 21.64 -10.09 7.10
CA ALA A 8 22.12 -10.69 8.34
C ALA A 8 22.13 -12.25 8.26
N PRO A 9 23.13 -12.93 8.84
CA PRO A 9 23.12 -14.39 8.91
C PRO A 9 21.92 -14.89 9.74
N LYS A 10 21.19 -15.88 9.22
CA LYS A 10 19.96 -16.43 9.80
C LYS A 10 19.94 -17.94 9.69
N VAL A 11 19.25 -18.58 10.63
CA VAL A 11 18.91 -20.00 10.53
C VAL A 11 17.82 -20.18 9.47
N ASP A 12 17.80 -21.31 8.76
CA ASP A 12 16.85 -21.58 7.68
C ASP A 12 15.39 -21.34 8.08
N ALA A 13 15.00 -21.78 9.29
CA ALA A 13 13.66 -21.57 9.82
C ALA A 13 13.25 -20.10 9.96
N GLU A 14 14.20 -19.19 10.19
CA GLU A 14 13.95 -17.74 10.29
C GLU A 14 13.86 -17.08 8.91
N ARG A 15 14.68 -17.57 7.98
CA ARG A 15 14.65 -17.16 6.57
C ARG A 15 13.32 -17.54 5.94
N ASP A 16 12.82 -18.74 6.22
CA ASP A 16 11.54 -19.22 5.71
C ASP A 16 10.36 -18.36 6.16
N VAL A 17 10.36 -17.90 7.42
CA VAL A 17 9.35 -16.96 7.93
C VAL A 17 9.38 -15.66 7.15
N MET A 18 10.56 -15.07 6.96
CA MET A 18 10.70 -13.81 6.21
C MET A 18 10.26 -13.96 4.75
N VAL A 19 10.66 -15.05 4.08
CA VAL A 19 10.24 -15.34 2.70
C VAL A 19 8.73 -15.53 2.62
N LYS A 20 8.12 -16.25 3.58
CA LYS A 20 6.66 -16.43 3.64
C LYS A 20 5.94 -15.09 3.75
N ARG A 21 6.34 -14.23 4.69
CA ARG A 21 5.75 -12.89 4.89
C ARG A 21 5.94 -12.00 3.66
N ALA A 22 7.11 -12.02 3.04
CA ALA A 22 7.39 -11.26 1.82
C ALA A 22 6.54 -11.73 0.63
N ARG A 23 6.34 -13.06 0.47
CA ARG A 23 5.43 -13.60 -0.56
C ARG A 23 3.99 -13.17 -0.32
N THR A 24 3.51 -13.22 0.92
CA THR A 24 2.17 -12.71 1.27
C THR A 24 2.03 -11.22 0.97
N ALA A 25 3.03 -10.41 1.35
CA ALA A 25 3.04 -8.97 1.03
C ALA A 25 2.98 -8.73 -0.48
N ARG A 26 3.80 -9.45 -1.25
CA ARG A 26 3.81 -9.36 -2.72
C ARG A 26 2.46 -9.74 -3.32
N LEU A 27 1.81 -10.78 -2.81
CA LEU A 27 0.48 -11.19 -3.28
C LEU A 27 -0.56 -10.10 -3.01
N ILE A 28 -0.59 -9.54 -1.80
CA ILE A 28 -1.50 -8.45 -1.44
C ILE A 28 -1.29 -7.24 -2.37
N VAL A 29 -0.04 -6.85 -2.61
CA VAL A 29 0.31 -5.74 -3.49
C VAL A 29 -0.15 -6.01 -4.93
N ILE A 30 0.10 -7.21 -5.48
CA ILE A 30 -0.36 -7.59 -6.82
C ILE A 30 -1.88 -7.52 -6.90
N CYS A 31 -2.60 -8.10 -5.94
CA CYS A 31 -4.05 -8.04 -5.90
C CYS A 31 -4.56 -6.59 -5.85
N GLY A 32 -3.94 -5.74 -5.04
CA GLY A 32 -4.26 -4.31 -4.97
C GLY A 32 -4.09 -3.60 -6.32
N TYR A 33 -2.96 -3.82 -7.02
CA TYR A 33 -2.74 -3.24 -8.35
C TYR A 33 -3.74 -3.76 -9.40
N VAL A 34 -4.09 -5.05 -9.39
CA VAL A 34 -5.10 -5.61 -10.30
C VAL A 34 -6.46 -4.95 -10.06
N LEU A 35 -6.91 -4.87 -8.82
CA LEU A 35 -8.18 -4.22 -8.46
C LEU A 35 -8.18 -2.75 -8.86
N MET A 36 -7.12 -2.01 -8.55
CA MET A 36 -6.99 -0.60 -8.91
C MET A 36 -7.03 -0.39 -10.43
N THR A 37 -6.33 -1.24 -11.20
CA THR A 37 -6.32 -1.16 -12.67
C THR A 37 -7.70 -1.44 -13.25
N PHE A 38 -8.40 -2.45 -12.73
CA PHE A 38 -9.77 -2.75 -13.12
C PHE A 38 -10.72 -1.59 -12.82
N SER A 39 -10.64 -1.00 -11.62
CA SER A 39 -11.43 0.17 -11.22
C SER A 39 -11.13 1.39 -12.10
N PHE A 40 -9.86 1.71 -12.34
CA PHE A 40 -9.46 2.81 -13.21
C PHE A 40 -9.97 2.63 -14.63
N THR A 41 -9.84 1.42 -15.18
CA THR A 41 -10.35 1.08 -16.51
C THR A 41 -11.87 1.26 -16.56
N GLY A 42 -12.61 0.79 -15.55
CA GLY A 42 -14.05 1.01 -15.48
C GLY A 42 -14.44 2.50 -15.47
N VAL A 43 -13.76 3.31 -14.65
CA VAL A 43 -14.05 4.75 -14.52
C VAL A 43 -13.76 5.53 -15.80
N ILE A 44 -12.70 5.18 -16.53
CA ILE A 44 -12.25 5.94 -17.71
C ILE A 44 -12.83 5.38 -19.02
N VAL A 45 -12.91 4.06 -19.17
CA VAL A 45 -13.30 3.43 -20.44
C VAL A 45 -14.81 3.36 -20.60
N LEU A 46 -15.58 3.09 -19.54
CA LEU A 46 -17.04 2.98 -19.65
C LEU A 46 -17.70 4.27 -20.16
N PRO A 47 -17.34 5.47 -19.68
CA PRO A 47 -17.87 6.73 -20.23
C PRO A 47 -17.57 6.94 -21.72
N CYS A 48 -16.48 6.39 -22.25
CA CYS A 48 -16.16 6.48 -23.68
C CYS A 48 -17.10 5.65 -24.58
N PHE A 49 -17.85 4.71 -24.01
CA PHE A 49 -18.82 3.86 -24.72
C PHE A 49 -20.27 4.25 -24.42
N ASP A 50 -20.50 5.46 -23.93
CA ASP A 50 -21.83 5.94 -23.47
C ASP A 50 -22.46 5.02 -22.40
N LEU A 51 -21.64 4.23 -21.70
CA LEU A 51 -22.07 3.42 -20.58
C LEU A 51 -21.89 4.24 -19.30
N PRO A 52 -22.99 4.67 -18.66
CA PRO A 52 -22.89 5.51 -17.48
C PRO A 52 -22.25 4.72 -16.33
N PHE A 53 -20.99 5.03 -16.00
CA PHE A 53 -20.36 4.53 -14.77
C PHE A 53 -21.12 5.05 -13.53
N ARG A 54 -21.68 6.25 -13.65
CA ARG A 54 -22.50 6.89 -12.64
C ARG A 54 -23.90 7.15 -13.17
N ARG A 55 -24.92 6.84 -12.37
CA ARG A 55 -26.30 7.23 -12.64
C ARG A 55 -26.45 8.74 -12.44
N LEU A 56 -26.91 9.47 -13.46
CA LEU A 56 -27.42 10.83 -13.25
C LEU A 56 -28.65 10.71 -12.34
N THR A 57 -28.55 11.21 -11.13
CA THR A 57 -29.66 11.17 -10.16
C THR A 57 -30.24 12.55 -9.91
N ASN A 58 -29.58 13.61 -10.38
CA ASN A 58 -29.98 14.98 -10.08
C ASN A 58 -30.31 15.76 -11.35
N LEU A 59 -31.37 16.57 -11.30
CA LEU A 59 -31.79 17.43 -12.43
C LEU A 59 -30.75 18.51 -12.77
N THR A 60 -29.76 18.73 -11.90
CA THR A 60 -28.63 19.65 -12.10
C THR A 60 -27.39 18.98 -12.68
N ASP A 61 -27.43 17.67 -12.94
CA ASP A 61 -26.32 16.96 -13.58
C ASP A 61 -26.19 17.43 -15.05
N ARG A 62 -24.95 17.62 -15.49
CA ARG A 62 -24.62 18.14 -16.82
C ARG A 62 -24.92 17.13 -17.92
N ASP A 63 -25.19 17.61 -19.14
CA ASP A 63 -25.48 16.77 -20.31
C ASP A 63 -24.32 15.83 -20.67
N ARG A 64 -23.08 16.23 -20.35
CA ARG A 64 -21.87 15.41 -20.49
C ARG A 64 -21.19 15.17 -19.13
N PRO A 65 -21.47 14.05 -18.45
CA PRO A 65 -20.91 13.80 -17.12
C PRO A 65 -19.41 13.45 -17.20
N LEU A 66 -18.59 14.21 -16.45
CA LEU A 66 -17.18 13.89 -16.22
C LEU A 66 -17.02 12.76 -15.17
N PRO A 67 -15.92 11.98 -15.22
CA PRO A 67 -15.65 10.91 -14.24
C PRO A 67 -15.74 11.35 -12.77
N LEU A 68 -15.23 12.54 -12.46
CA LEU A 68 -15.33 13.18 -11.15
C LEU A 68 -16.23 14.40 -11.24
N GLN A 69 -17.26 14.45 -10.39
CA GLN A 69 -18.11 15.63 -10.27
C GLN A 69 -17.41 16.64 -9.38
N THR A 70 -16.92 17.72 -9.98
CA THR A 70 -16.23 18.82 -9.30
C THR A 70 -16.70 20.15 -9.88
N TYR A 71 -16.47 21.23 -9.13
CA TYR A 71 -16.79 22.57 -9.60
C TYR A 71 -15.69 23.11 -10.52
N TYR A 72 -16.10 23.62 -11.67
CA TYR A 72 -15.23 24.30 -12.63
C TYR A 72 -15.72 25.74 -12.81
N PHE A 73 -14.78 26.69 -12.85
CA PHE A 73 -15.07 28.11 -13.08
C PHE A 73 -15.39 28.42 -14.56
N TYR A 74 -15.36 27.41 -15.42
CA TYR A 74 -15.69 27.49 -16.85
C TYR A 74 -16.68 26.39 -17.23
N ASP A 75 -17.28 26.56 -18.41
CA ASP A 75 -18.22 25.60 -19.01
C ASP A 75 -17.44 24.42 -19.61
N THR A 76 -17.59 23.23 -19.02
CA THR A 76 -16.89 22.01 -19.47
C THR A 76 -17.67 21.24 -20.52
N ASP A 77 -18.94 21.54 -20.78
CA ASP A 77 -19.77 20.71 -21.66
C ASP A 77 -19.46 20.97 -23.14
N LYS A 78 -18.87 22.14 -23.41
CA LYS A 78 -18.40 22.54 -24.73
C LYS A 78 -17.14 21.77 -25.12
N SER A 79 -17.05 21.43 -26.41
CA SER A 79 -15.81 20.94 -27.03
C SER A 79 -14.94 22.15 -27.41
N PRO A 80 -13.60 22.15 -27.16
CA PRO A 80 -12.77 21.03 -26.68
C PRO A 80 -12.57 20.97 -25.14
N GLN A 81 -13.29 21.80 -24.38
CA GLN A 81 -13.10 21.90 -22.92
C GLN A 81 -13.42 20.59 -22.19
N PHE A 82 -14.44 19.87 -22.66
CA PHE A 82 -14.81 18.57 -22.13
C PHE A 82 -13.65 17.57 -22.22
N GLU A 83 -13.12 17.39 -23.42
CA GLU A 83 -12.09 16.41 -23.73
C GLU A 83 -10.80 16.70 -22.97
N LEU A 84 -10.41 17.98 -22.90
CA LEU A 84 -9.25 18.40 -22.11
C LEU A 84 -9.44 18.14 -20.62
N THR A 85 -10.61 18.49 -20.08
CA THR A 85 -10.91 18.30 -18.65
C THR A 85 -10.97 16.82 -18.29
N PHE A 86 -11.55 15.99 -19.16
CA PHE A 86 -11.57 14.54 -19.03
C PHE A 86 -10.15 13.96 -18.97
N LEU A 87 -9.27 14.35 -19.89
CA LEU A 87 -7.87 13.90 -19.91
C LEU A 87 -7.11 14.32 -18.65
N ILE A 88 -7.32 15.55 -18.17
CA ILE A 88 -6.72 16.04 -16.93
C ILE A 88 -7.22 15.23 -15.72
N GLN A 89 -8.53 14.97 -15.63
CA GLN A 89 -9.08 14.12 -14.57
C GLN A 89 -8.51 12.70 -14.64
N ALA A 90 -8.45 12.09 -15.82
CA ALA A 90 -7.89 10.75 -16.01
C ALA A 90 -6.43 10.68 -15.55
N ALA A 91 -5.60 11.64 -15.95
CA ALA A 91 -4.21 11.74 -15.52
C ALA A 91 -4.11 11.95 -13.99
N THR A 92 -4.94 12.83 -13.42
CA THR A 92 -4.95 13.10 -11.98
C THR A 92 -5.31 11.86 -11.17
N ILE A 93 -6.37 11.14 -11.57
CA ILE A 93 -6.79 9.89 -10.92
C ILE A 93 -5.70 8.83 -11.04
N PHE A 94 -5.06 8.72 -12.21
CA PHE A 94 -3.97 7.77 -12.43
C PHE A 94 -2.78 8.03 -11.49
N PHE A 95 -2.31 9.28 -11.41
CA PHE A 95 -1.21 9.64 -10.51
C PHE A 95 -1.60 9.46 -9.05
N ALA A 96 -2.79 9.89 -8.64
CA ALA A 96 -3.28 9.67 -7.29
C ALA A 96 -3.32 8.18 -6.94
N ALA A 97 -3.87 7.35 -7.83
CA ALA A 97 -3.94 5.91 -7.64
C ALA A 97 -2.54 5.28 -7.45
N ILE A 98 -1.55 5.69 -8.27
CA ILE A 98 -0.16 5.23 -8.12
C ILE A 98 0.41 5.66 -6.77
N THR A 99 0.27 6.93 -6.40
CA THR A 99 0.82 7.46 -5.15
C THR A 99 0.24 6.73 -3.94
N TYR A 100 -1.09 6.64 -3.83
CA TYR A 100 -1.75 5.96 -2.72
C TYR A 100 -1.40 4.47 -2.66
N THR A 101 -1.50 3.76 -3.78
CA THR A 101 -1.19 2.32 -3.82
C THR A 101 0.28 2.05 -3.48
N SER A 102 1.20 2.93 -3.87
CA SER A 102 2.62 2.80 -3.53
C SER A 102 2.89 2.97 -2.04
N VAL A 103 2.24 3.96 -1.40
CA VAL A 103 2.34 4.18 0.05
C VAL A 103 1.76 2.99 0.81
N ASP A 104 0.57 2.52 0.43
CA ASP A 104 -0.06 1.37 1.06
C ASP A 104 0.75 0.08 0.88
N ALA A 105 1.33 -0.13 -0.31
CA ALA A 105 2.19 -1.27 -0.59
C ALA A 105 3.45 -1.24 0.29
N PHE A 106 4.07 -0.08 0.44
CA PHE A 106 5.24 0.10 1.30
C PHE A 106 4.89 -0.16 2.77
N LEU A 107 3.78 0.43 3.26
CA LEU A 107 3.31 0.23 4.63
C LEU A 107 3.00 -1.25 4.90
N GLY A 108 2.27 -1.90 4.01
CA GLY A 108 1.93 -3.32 4.12
C GLY A 108 3.16 -4.22 4.13
N LEU A 109 4.15 -3.94 3.27
CA LEU A 109 5.43 -4.65 3.26
C LEU A 109 6.18 -4.47 4.60
N ALA A 110 6.26 -3.23 5.10
CA ALA A 110 6.95 -2.91 6.35
C ALA A 110 6.28 -3.61 7.54
N ILE A 111 4.95 -3.57 7.64
CA ILE A 111 4.18 -4.25 8.69
C ILE A 111 4.45 -5.76 8.64
N LEU A 112 4.34 -6.39 7.47
CA LEU A 112 4.54 -7.83 7.34
C LEU A 112 5.99 -8.25 7.62
N HIS A 113 6.96 -7.41 7.27
CA HIS A 113 8.36 -7.60 7.64
C HIS A 113 8.56 -7.54 9.16
N ILE A 114 8.00 -6.52 9.82
CA ILE A 114 8.03 -6.39 11.30
C ILE A 114 7.37 -7.60 11.96
N CYS A 115 6.21 -8.05 11.46
CA CYS A 115 5.56 -9.27 11.95
C CYS A 115 6.45 -10.51 11.80
N GLY A 116 7.16 -10.63 10.67
CA GLY A 116 8.14 -11.71 10.45
C GLY A 116 9.31 -11.66 11.44
N GLN A 117 9.85 -10.46 11.69
CA GLN A 117 10.89 -10.24 12.71
C GLN A 117 10.39 -10.60 14.11
N LEU A 118 9.18 -10.19 14.49
CA LEU A 118 8.56 -10.52 15.78
C LEU A 118 8.30 -12.03 15.93
N GLU A 119 7.96 -12.73 14.85
CA GLU A 119 7.78 -14.18 14.88
C GLU A 119 9.12 -14.90 15.09
N ASN A 120 10.18 -14.51 14.37
CA ASN A 120 11.52 -15.03 14.57
C ASN A 120 12.03 -14.73 15.99
N PHE A 121 11.75 -13.52 16.46
CA PHE A 121 12.04 -13.07 17.81
C PHE A 121 11.39 -13.98 18.87
N ARG A 122 10.10 -14.25 18.74
CA ARG A 122 9.37 -15.18 19.62
C ARG A 122 9.99 -16.57 19.65
N ARG A 123 10.43 -17.09 18.48
CA ARG A 123 11.10 -18.40 18.40
C ARG A 123 12.44 -18.42 19.15
N ARG A 124 13.25 -17.37 19.01
CA ARG A 124 14.49 -17.19 19.78
C ARG A 124 14.23 -17.11 21.28
N LEU A 125 13.17 -16.40 21.69
CA LEU A 125 12.79 -16.28 23.09
C LEU A 125 12.30 -17.62 23.67
N SER A 126 11.57 -18.41 22.89
CA SER A 126 11.11 -19.74 23.32
C SER A 126 12.27 -20.74 23.50
N SER A 127 13.37 -20.59 22.75
CA SER A 127 14.59 -21.39 22.92
C SER A 127 15.60 -20.77 23.88
N LEU A 128 15.28 -19.59 24.45
CA LEU A 128 16.14 -18.89 25.41
C LEU A 128 16.20 -19.61 26.75
N ALA A 129 15.07 -20.18 27.21
CA ALA A 129 14.97 -20.84 28.51
C ALA A 129 15.90 -22.07 28.64
N SER A 130 16.40 -22.61 27.52
CA SER A 130 17.37 -23.72 27.50
C SER A 130 18.81 -23.28 27.17
N ARG A 131 19.08 -21.98 27.00
CA ARG A 131 20.41 -21.44 26.67
C ARG A 131 21.21 -21.07 27.91
N LYS A 132 22.51 -21.40 27.89
CA LYS A 132 23.47 -21.00 28.95
C LYS A 132 23.71 -19.49 29.03
N ASP A 133 23.56 -18.75 27.92
CA ASP A 133 23.77 -17.29 27.84
C ASP A 133 22.44 -16.51 27.84
N PHE A 134 21.58 -16.79 28.81
CA PHE A 134 20.22 -16.23 28.91
C PHE A 134 20.21 -14.69 28.93
N ASP A 135 21.05 -14.07 29.76
CA ASP A 135 21.05 -12.61 29.97
C ASP A 135 21.47 -11.81 28.72
N CYS A 136 22.49 -12.29 28.00
CA CYS A 136 22.94 -11.65 26.76
C CYS A 136 21.87 -11.76 25.67
N ALA A 137 21.22 -12.92 25.58
CA ALA A 137 20.18 -13.18 24.61
C ALA A 137 18.89 -12.40 24.95
N LEU A 138 18.56 -12.19 26.23
CA LEU A 138 17.45 -11.37 26.71
C LEU A 138 17.69 -9.87 26.45
N ARG A 139 18.91 -9.37 26.68
CA ARG A 139 19.27 -7.98 26.38
C ARG A 139 19.15 -7.66 24.89
N ASN A 140 19.69 -8.51 24.02
CA ASN A 140 19.56 -8.33 22.57
C ASN A 140 18.09 -8.39 22.12
N SER A 141 17.30 -9.19 22.84
CA SER A 141 15.88 -9.36 22.62
C SER A 141 15.06 -8.10 22.92
N VAL A 142 15.31 -7.47 24.07
CA VAL A 142 14.70 -6.20 24.46
C VAL A 142 15.12 -5.06 23.51
N ILE A 143 16.40 -5.01 23.11
CA ILE A 143 16.90 -3.99 22.16
C ILE A 143 16.23 -4.13 20.78
N ALA A 144 16.08 -5.36 20.27
CA ALA A 144 15.39 -5.61 19.01
C ALA A 144 13.90 -5.19 19.10
N HIS A 145 13.24 -5.52 20.21
CA HIS A 145 11.84 -5.14 20.42
C HIS A 145 11.64 -3.63 20.51
N LEU A 146 12.52 -2.91 21.23
CA LEU A 146 12.51 -1.45 21.31
C LEU A 146 12.79 -0.78 19.96
N ARG A 147 13.68 -1.36 19.12
CA ARG A 147 13.92 -0.90 17.74
C ARG A 147 12.69 -1.09 16.85
N LEU A 148 12.00 -2.21 16.98
CA LEU A 148 10.76 -2.49 16.23
C LEU A 148 9.61 -1.58 16.65
N ILE A 149 9.51 -1.18 17.92
CA ILE A 149 8.49 -0.23 18.41
C ILE A 149 8.80 1.21 17.97
N ARG A 150 10.08 1.60 17.86
CA ARG A 150 10.46 2.93 17.36
C ARG A 150 10.20 3.12 15.86
N PHE A 151 10.18 2.05 15.08
CA PHE A 151 10.04 2.13 13.62
C PHE A 151 8.68 2.69 13.16
N PRO A 152 7.53 2.22 13.68
CA PRO A 152 6.23 2.81 13.41
C PRO A 152 6.14 4.29 13.83
N GLN A 153 6.75 4.68 14.95
CA GLN A 153 6.72 6.05 15.45
C GLN A 153 7.39 7.04 14.48
N ILE A 154 8.52 6.63 13.88
CA ILE A 154 9.24 7.42 12.88
C ILE A 154 8.46 7.45 11.56
N LEU A 155 7.86 6.33 11.16
CA LEU A 155 7.05 6.27 9.95
C LEU A 155 5.80 7.17 10.04
N ILE A 156 5.14 7.21 11.20
CA ILE A 156 3.97 8.08 11.47
C ILE A 156 4.34 9.57 11.55
N THR A 157 5.60 9.91 11.86
CA THR A 157 6.05 11.31 11.93
C THR A 157 6.43 11.90 10.56
N ILE A 158 6.65 11.03 9.56
CA ILE A 158 7.08 11.41 8.20
C ILE A 158 5.89 11.49 7.22
N VAL A 159 4.76 10.86 7.57
CA VAL A 159 3.47 10.94 6.84
C VAL A 159 2.63 12.06 7.44
#